data_AF-D3SUP2-F1
#
_entry.id   AF-D3SUP2-F1
#
_cell.length_a   1.000
_cell.length_b   1.000
_cell.length_c   1.000
_cell.angle_alpha   90.00
_cell.angle_beta   90.00
_cell.angle_gamma   90.00
#
_symmetry.space_group_name_H-M   'P 1'
#
loop_
_entity.id
_entity.type
_entity.pdbx_description
1 polymer ?
#
loop_
_entity_poly.entity_id
_entity_poly.type
_entity_poly.pdbx_seq_one_letter_code
_entity_poly.pdbx_strand_id
1 'polypeptide(L)'
;MCARYRNSAIGGRVAESVLAILAFLLAAGIVTESPILLDTVPELLWIPLSILVPGLLALTVLVSVLAHGIRLGSAVLDSGDRIQPGDTAVTRILASVMLGILAMYTLWWVVASLYVHYLAPTGGVSPAIWPPLFGGVLGALVLIQAVFFQLFPEGPLSRLESLSAG
;
A
#
# COMPACT_ATOMS: atom_id res chain seq x y z
N MET A 1 27.15 4.16 -12.60
CA MET A 1 25.91 3.35 -12.67
C MET A 1 24.90 3.86 -11.61
N CYS A 2 24.56 5.16 -11.60
CA CYS A 2 23.76 5.76 -10.50
C CYS A 2 22.57 6.63 -10.95
N ALA A 3 22.41 6.87 -12.26
CA ALA A 3 21.32 7.71 -12.76
C ALA A 3 19.99 6.96 -12.93
N ARG A 4 20.01 5.62 -13.07
CA ARG A 4 18.81 4.81 -13.36
C ARG A 4 17.97 4.45 -12.13
N TYR A 5 18.52 4.58 -10.92
CA TYR A 5 17.84 4.24 -9.66
C TYR A 5 16.96 5.41 -9.12
N ARG A 6 17.29 6.66 -9.47
CA ARG A 6 16.55 7.84 -8.99
C ARG A 6 15.24 8.07 -9.74
N ASN A 7 15.19 7.72 -11.03
CA ASN A 7 13.97 7.81 -11.83
C ASN A 7 12.96 6.70 -11.49
N SER A 8 13.39 5.51 -11.04
CA SER A 8 12.46 4.47 -10.59
C SER A 8 11.83 4.80 -9.24
N ALA A 9 12.54 5.53 -8.36
CA ALA A 9 12.01 5.95 -7.07
C ALA A 9 10.88 6.99 -7.20
N ILE A 10 10.96 7.88 -8.20
CA ILE A 10 9.93 8.90 -8.47
C ILE A 10 8.73 8.25 -9.18
N GLY A 11 8.98 7.45 -10.22
CA GLY A 11 7.91 6.72 -10.93
C GLY A 11 7.19 5.71 -10.04
N GLY A 12 7.91 5.01 -9.15
CA GLY A 12 7.35 4.04 -8.22
C GLY A 12 6.40 4.66 -7.19
N ARG A 13 6.74 5.83 -6.65
CA ARG A 13 5.86 6.55 -5.70
C ARG A 13 4.58 7.06 -6.36
N VAL A 14 4.67 7.54 -7.61
CA VAL A 14 3.48 7.97 -8.36
C VAL A 14 2.60 6.78 -8.70
N ALA A 15 3.18 5.67 -9.16
CA ALA A 15 2.45 4.44 -9.43
C ALA A 15 1.75 3.88 -8.18
N GLU A 16 2.44 3.85 -7.04
CA GLU A 16 1.88 3.42 -5.76
C GLU A 16 0.70 4.32 -5.33
N SER A 17 0.82 5.64 -5.49
CA SER A 17 -0.26 6.58 -5.17
C SER A 17 -1.46 6.40 -6.10
N VAL A 18 -1.23 6.23 -7.40
CA VAL A 18 -2.30 5.96 -8.38
C VAL A 18 -2.99 4.64 -8.07
N LEU A 19 -2.23 3.58 -7.77
CA LEU A 19 -2.78 2.29 -7.36
C LEU A 19 -3.58 2.38 -6.05
N ALA A 20 -3.11 3.18 -5.07
CA ALA A 20 -3.81 3.39 -3.82
C ALA A 20 -5.15 4.11 -4.01
N ILE A 21 -5.18 5.15 -4.84
CA ILE A 21 -6.41 5.85 -5.21
C ILE A 21 -7.36 4.89 -5.95
N LEU A 22 -6.86 4.15 -6.93
CA LEU A 22 -7.67 3.20 -7.69
C LEU A 22 -8.25 2.09 -6.79
N ALA A 23 -7.45 1.52 -5.89
CA ALA A 23 -7.91 0.50 -4.95
C ALA A 23 -8.97 1.05 -3.99
N PHE A 24 -8.78 2.27 -3.48
CA PHE A 24 -9.77 2.93 -2.63
C PHE A 24 -11.09 3.20 -3.37
N LEU A 25 -11.02 3.72 -4.60
CA LEU A 25 -12.20 3.99 -5.43
C LEU A 25 -12.94 2.70 -5.82
N LEU A 26 -12.21 1.62 -6.12
CA LEU A 26 -12.80 0.30 -6.38
C LEU A 26 -13.57 -0.21 -5.17
N ALA A 27 -12.97 -0.13 -3.98
CA ALA A 27 -13.63 -0.53 -2.74
C ALA A 27 -14.89 0.32 -2.47
N ALA A 28 -14.78 1.64 -2.62
CA ALA A 28 -15.90 2.55 -2.47
C ALA A 28 -17.02 2.25 -3.47
N GLY A 29 -16.68 1.97 -4.73
CA GLY A 29 -17.63 1.59 -5.77
C GLY A 29 -18.41 0.32 -5.46
N ILE A 30 -17.74 -0.69 -4.91
CA ILE A 30 -18.39 -1.93 -4.46
C ILE A 30 -19.30 -1.68 -3.26
N VAL A 31 -18.83 -0.96 -2.24
CA VAL A 31 -19.61 -0.69 -1.01
C VAL A 31 -20.83 0.19 -1.30
N THR A 32 -20.71 1.12 -2.24
CA THR A 32 -21.81 2.03 -2.60
C THR A 32 -22.70 1.49 -3.71
N GLU A 33 -22.47 0.26 -4.18
CA GLU A 33 -23.18 -0.36 -5.32
C GLU A 33 -23.34 0.62 -6.49
N SER A 34 -22.29 1.37 -6.81
CA SER A 34 -22.42 2.52 -7.70
C SER A 34 -22.76 2.09 -9.13
N PRO A 35 -23.94 2.46 -9.67
CA PRO A 35 -24.36 2.05 -11.01
C PRO A 35 -23.45 2.61 -12.11
N ILE A 36 -22.83 3.77 -11.85
CA ILE A 36 -21.94 4.44 -12.80
C ILE A 36 -20.71 3.59 -13.13
N LEU A 37 -20.15 2.87 -12.15
CA LEU A 37 -18.97 2.03 -12.36
C LEU A 37 -19.32 0.72 -13.08
N LEU A 38 -20.51 0.17 -12.82
CA LEU A 38 -21.04 -1.02 -13.48
C LEU A 38 -21.43 -0.76 -14.95
N ASP A 39 -21.97 0.42 -15.26
CA ASP A 39 -22.38 0.78 -16.62
C ASP A 39 -21.20 1.19 -17.52
N THR A 40 -20.12 1.73 -16.93
CA THR A 40 -18.98 2.28 -17.69
C THR A 40 -17.90 1.23 -17.98
N VAL A 41 -17.71 0.24 -17.09
CA VAL A 41 -16.67 -0.77 -17.22
C VAL A 41 -17.31 -2.10 -17.63
N PRO A 42 -16.87 -2.73 -18.75
CA PRO A 42 -17.38 -4.04 -19.13
C PRO A 42 -17.22 -5.04 -17.95
N GLU A 43 -18.27 -5.78 -17.60
CA GLU A 43 -18.23 -6.78 -16.52
C GLU A 43 -17.05 -7.76 -16.65
N LEU A 44 -16.68 -8.09 -17.90
CA LEU A 44 -15.54 -8.94 -18.22
C LEU A 44 -14.20 -8.38 -17.72
N LEU A 45 -14.04 -7.06 -17.70
CA LEU A 45 -12.83 -6.38 -17.21
C LEU A 45 -12.92 -6.06 -15.72
N TRP A 46 -14.13 -5.97 -15.16
CA TRP A 46 -14.36 -5.60 -13.77
C TRP A 46 -13.75 -6.61 -12.78
N ILE A 47 -13.97 -7.91 -13.02
CA ILE A 47 -13.46 -8.98 -12.16
C ILE A 47 -11.92 -9.01 -12.13
N PRO A 48 -11.20 -9.10 -13.27
CA PRO A 48 -9.74 -9.09 -13.22
C PRO A 48 -9.18 -7.77 -12.69
N LEU A 49 -9.81 -6.63 -12.97
CA LEU A 49 -9.36 -5.33 -12.47
C LEU A 49 -9.47 -5.21 -10.95
N SER A 50 -10.61 -5.63 -10.39
CA SER A 50 -10.87 -5.61 -8.93
C SER A 50 -9.99 -6.58 -8.15
N ILE A 51 -9.37 -7.57 -8.81
CA ILE A 51 -8.38 -8.48 -8.21
C ILE A 51 -6.95 -7.96 -8.42
N LEU A 52 -6.61 -7.53 -9.63
CA LEU A 52 -5.24 -7.15 -9.99
C LEU A 52 -4.83 -5.81 -9.36
N VAL A 53 -5.71 -4.81 -9.29
CA VAL A 53 -5.37 -3.49 -8.74
C VAL A 53 -4.97 -3.60 -7.25
N PRO A 54 -5.77 -4.24 -6.38
CA PRO A 54 -5.34 -4.52 -5.00
C PRO A 54 -4.06 -5.35 -4.90
N GLY A 55 -3.90 -6.35 -5.77
CA GLY A 55 -2.73 -7.21 -5.79
C GLY A 55 -1.44 -6.45 -6.12
N LEU A 56 -1.48 -5.61 -7.15
CA LEU A 56 -0.35 -4.76 -7.53
C LEU A 56 0.01 -3.77 -6.42
N LEU A 57 -0.99 -3.13 -5.81
CA LEU A 57 -0.77 -2.24 -4.66
C LEU A 57 -0.11 -2.98 -3.50
N ALA A 58 -0.62 -4.17 -3.14
CA ALA A 58 -0.06 -4.99 -2.08
C ALA A 58 1.39 -5.38 -2.36
N LEU A 59 1.72 -5.76 -3.61
CA LEU A 59 3.10 -6.05 -4.00
C LEU A 59 4.00 -4.81 -3.86
N THR A 60 3.57 -3.65 -4.33
CA THR A 60 4.37 -2.41 -4.22
C THR A 60 4.62 -2.03 -2.77
N VAL A 61 3.58 -2.10 -1.92
CA VAL A 61 3.70 -1.82 -0.49
C VAL A 61 4.65 -2.81 0.18
N LEU A 62 4.54 -4.10 -0.13
CA LEU A 62 5.39 -5.13 0.48
C LEU A 62 6.86 -4.93 0.10
N VAL A 63 7.16 -4.59 -1.16
CA VAL A 63 8.52 -4.26 -1.61
C VAL A 63 9.04 -3.02 -0.89
N SER A 64 8.22 -1.97 -0.75
CA SER A 64 8.57 -0.75 -0.02
C SER A 64 8.87 -1.02 1.46
N VAL A 65 8.03 -1.80 2.13
CA VAL A 65 8.20 -2.22 3.54
C VAL A 65 9.46 -3.06 3.71
N LEU A 66 9.73 -3.99 2.78
CA LEU A 66 10.93 -4.84 2.82
C LEU A 66 12.21 -4.01 2.61
N ALA A 67 12.20 -3.07 1.65
CA ALA A 67 13.31 -2.16 1.43
C ALA A 67 13.58 -1.27 2.64
N HIS A 68 12.52 -0.82 3.33
CA HIS A 68 12.64 -0.06 4.58
C HIS A 68 13.23 -0.93 5.70
N GLY A 69 12.75 -2.17 5.86
CA GLY A 69 13.28 -3.13 6.84
C GLY A 69 14.75 -3.47 6.63
N ILE A 70 15.18 -3.70 5.39
CA ILE A 70 16.59 -3.97 5.06
C ILE A 70 17.47 -2.76 5.40
N ARG A 71 17.02 -1.54 5.07
CA ARG A 71 17.73 -0.31 5.42
C ARG A 71 17.88 -0.13 6.93
N LEU A 72 16.78 -0.35 7.66
CA LEU A 72 16.79 -0.26 9.12
C LEU A 72 17.72 -1.32 9.74
N GLY A 73 17.63 -2.57 9.28
CA GLY A 73 18.51 -3.65 9.73
C GLY A 73 19.99 -3.36 9.43
N SER A 74 20.29 -2.81 8.26
CA SER A 74 21.66 -2.41 7.91
C SER A 74 22.18 -1.26 8.79
N ALA A 75 21.32 -0.30 9.16
CA ALA A 75 21.71 0.81 10.02
C ALA A 75 21.94 0.40 11.49
N VAL A 76 21.28 -0.67 11.95
CA VAL A 76 21.51 -1.23 13.30
C VAL A 76 22.80 -2.06 13.34
N LEU A 77 23.12 -2.77 12.26
CA LEU A 77 24.32 -3.62 12.14
C LEU A 77 25.59 -2.82 11.81
N ASP A 78 25.47 -1.74 11.03
CA ASP A 78 26.57 -0.87 10.64
C ASP A 78 26.54 0.39 11.52
N SER A 79 27.29 0.38 12.62
CA SER A 79 27.38 1.45 13.62
C SER A 79 28.13 2.71 13.13
N GLY A 80 28.14 2.95 11.82
CA GLY A 80 28.91 3.99 11.14
C GLY A 80 28.04 5.03 10.41
N ASP A 81 27.71 6.12 11.13
CA ASP A 81 27.66 7.50 10.63
C ASP A 81 26.70 7.90 9.48
N ARG A 82 25.63 7.12 9.21
CA ARG A 82 24.56 7.52 8.25
C ARG A 82 23.13 7.38 8.78
N ILE A 83 22.93 7.53 10.08
CA ILE A 83 21.59 7.51 10.66
C ILE A 83 20.91 8.86 10.41
N GLN A 84 19.92 8.87 9.53
CA GLN A 84 19.04 10.03 9.36
C GLN A 84 18.07 10.04 10.58
N PRO A 85 18.01 11.13 11.38
CA PRO A 85 17.32 11.13 12.69
C PRO A 85 15.82 10.80 12.66
N GLY A 86 15.19 10.78 11.48
CA GLY A 86 13.77 10.44 11.30
C GLY A 86 13.47 8.97 10.95
N ASP A 87 14.47 8.15 10.62
CA ASP A 87 14.23 6.76 10.16
C ASP A 87 14.05 5.74 11.29
N THR A 88 14.38 6.09 12.53
CA THR A 88 14.22 5.23 13.72
C THR A 88 12.95 5.54 14.54
N ALA A 89 12.10 6.46 14.08
CA ALA A 89 10.86 6.78 14.77
C ALA A 89 9.98 5.53 14.88
N VAL A 90 9.65 5.13 16.11
CA VAL A 90 8.83 3.94 16.41
C VAL A 90 7.50 3.94 15.63
N THR A 91 6.92 5.12 15.41
CA THR A 91 5.70 5.31 14.62
C THR A 91 5.87 4.91 13.14
N ARG A 92 7.04 5.15 12.55
CA ARG A 92 7.37 4.71 11.18
C ARG A 92 7.51 3.21 11.08
N ILE A 93 8.20 2.60 12.05
CA ILE A 93 8.37 1.15 12.12
C ILE A 93 7.01 0.46 12.29
N LEU A 94 6.18 0.94 13.22
CA LEU A 94 4.85 0.39 13.45
C LEU A 94 3.95 0.52 12.20
N ALA A 95 3.94 1.68 11.56
CA ALA A 95 3.17 1.88 10.33
C ALA A 95 3.65 0.96 9.19
N SER A 96 4.95 0.79 9.03
CA SER A 96 5.56 -0.13 8.05
C SER A 96 5.15 -1.58 8.31
N VAL A 97 5.15 -2.02 9.57
CA VAL A 97 4.73 -3.38 9.96
C VAL A 97 3.24 -3.59 9.70
N MET A 98 2.39 -2.65 10.10
CA MET A 98 0.94 -2.73 9.88
C MET A 98 0.60 -2.80 8.39
N LEU A 99 1.24 -1.96 7.56
CA LEU A 99 1.08 -1.99 6.11
C LEU A 99 1.58 -3.31 5.51
N GLY A 100 2.70 -3.85 6.00
CA GLY A 100 3.22 -5.13 5.55
C GLY A 100 2.27 -6.29 5.82
N ILE A 101 1.73 -6.39 7.04
CA ILE A 101 0.75 -7.42 7.41
C ILE A 101 -0.50 -7.31 6.54
N LEU A 102 -1.04 -6.10 6.39
CA LEU A 102 -2.25 -5.87 5.60
C LEU A 102 -2.02 -6.16 4.11
N ALA A 103 -0.85 -5.81 3.56
CA ALA A 103 -0.46 -6.14 2.20
C ALA A 103 -0.38 -7.65 2.00
N MET A 104 0.24 -8.39 2.92
CA MET A 104 0.33 -9.86 2.87
C MET A 104 -1.06 -10.50 2.90
N TYR A 105 -1.95 -9.98 3.75
CA TYR A 105 -3.34 -10.45 3.84
C TYR A 105 -4.14 -10.13 2.58
N THR A 106 -3.95 -8.94 2.00
CA THR A 106 -4.56 -8.57 0.71
C THR A 106 -4.08 -9.50 -0.40
N LEU A 107 -2.78 -9.80 -0.45
CA LEU A 107 -2.19 -10.70 -1.45
C LEU A 107 -2.75 -12.12 -1.32
N TRP A 108 -2.94 -12.61 -0.10
CA TRP A 108 -3.56 -13.90 0.16
C TRP A 108 -4.95 -14.00 -0.47
N TRP A 109 -5.79 -12.99 -0.28
CA TRP A 109 -7.13 -12.95 -0.89
C TRP A 109 -7.10 -12.82 -2.41
N VAL A 110 -6.13 -12.08 -2.97
CA VAL A 110 -5.91 -12.00 -4.41
C VAL A 110 -5.58 -13.38 -4.99
N VAL A 111 -4.63 -14.10 -4.39
CA VAL A 111 -4.24 -15.45 -4.82
C VAL A 111 -5.43 -16.42 -4.70
N ALA A 112 -6.16 -16.39 -3.58
CA ALA A 112 -7.34 -17.21 -3.39
C ALA A 112 -8.42 -16.92 -4.45
N SER A 113 -8.65 -15.65 -4.77
CA SER A 113 -9.63 -15.23 -5.78
C SER A 113 -9.21 -15.68 -7.18
N LEU A 114 -7.94 -15.51 -7.56
CA LEU A 114 -7.43 -16.00 -8.83
C LEU A 114 -7.54 -17.53 -8.95
N TYR A 115 -7.20 -18.25 -7.88
CA TYR A 115 -7.30 -19.70 -7.84
C TYR A 115 -8.74 -20.17 -8.05
N VAL A 116 -9.69 -19.62 -7.28
CA VAL A 116 -11.11 -20.01 -7.37
C VAL A 116 -11.71 -19.65 -8.72
N HIS A 117 -11.34 -18.50 -9.30
CA HIS A 117 -11.99 -18.01 -10.52
C HIS A 117 -11.40 -18.59 -11.81
N TYR A 118 -10.11 -18.96 -11.81
CA TYR A 118 -9.42 -19.39 -13.04
C TYR A 118 -8.88 -20.83 -12.99
N LEU A 119 -8.67 -21.43 -11.81
CA LEU A 119 -8.07 -22.75 -11.68
C LEU A 119 -8.99 -23.80 -11.05
N ALA A 120 -9.94 -23.41 -10.21
CA ALA A 120 -10.83 -24.36 -9.54
C ALA A 120 -11.87 -24.94 -10.53
N PRO A 121 -11.91 -26.27 -10.72
CA PRO A 121 -12.84 -26.92 -11.66
C PRO A 121 -14.27 -27.04 -11.12
N THR A 122 -14.48 -26.80 -9.81
CA THR A 122 -15.77 -26.91 -9.12
C THR A 122 -16.15 -25.54 -8.56
N GLY A 123 -17.39 -25.09 -8.86
CA GLY A 123 -17.92 -23.79 -8.45
C GLY A 123 -17.95 -23.62 -6.93
N GLY A 124 -16.89 -23.03 -6.37
CA GLY A 124 -16.82 -22.58 -4.99
C GLY A 124 -17.36 -21.17 -4.82
N VAL A 125 -17.70 -20.79 -3.59
CA VAL A 125 -18.05 -19.41 -3.25
C VAL A 125 -16.87 -18.51 -3.60
N SER A 126 -17.08 -17.57 -4.52
CA SER A 126 -16.01 -16.68 -4.97
C SER A 126 -15.64 -15.70 -3.87
N PRO A 127 -14.37 -15.67 -3.41
CA PRO A 127 -13.91 -14.66 -2.46
C PRO A 127 -13.61 -13.31 -3.12
N ALA A 128 -14.10 -13.05 -4.34
CA ALA A 128 -13.74 -11.89 -5.17
C ALA A 128 -14.09 -10.51 -4.56
N ILE A 129 -14.95 -10.46 -3.55
CA ILE A 129 -15.26 -9.23 -2.81
C ILE A 129 -14.14 -8.82 -1.83
N TRP A 130 -13.34 -9.77 -1.36
CA TRP A 130 -12.31 -9.50 -0.34
C TRP A 130 -11.10 -8.73 -0.85
N PRO A 131 -10.51 -9.04 -2.03
CA PRO A 131 -9.39 -8.28 -2.57
C PRO A 131 -9.63 -6.77 -2.65
N PRO A 132 -10.75 -6.27 -3.22
CA PRO A 132 -10.97 -4.83 -3.29
C PRO A 132 -11.27 -4.23 -1.92
N LEU A 133 -11.94 -4.93 -0.99
CA LEU A 133 -12.17 -4.40 0.36
C LEU A 133 -10.86 -4.20 1.13
N PHE A 134 -10.02 -5.23 1.24
CA PHE A 134 -8.73 -5.13 1.94
C PHE A 134 -7.76 -4.23 1.19
N GLY A 135 -7.76 -4.28 -0.14
CA GLY A 135 -7.01 -3.37 -1.00
C GLY A 135 -7.41 -1.91 -0.84
N GLY A 136 -8.70 -1.63 -0.64
CA GLY A 136 -9.22 -0.29 -0.38
C GLY A 136 -8.77 0.25 0.97
N VAL A 137 -8.82 -0.57 2.02
CA VAL A 137 -8.28 -0.21 3.35
C VAL A 137 -6.77 0.05 3.25
N LEU A 138 -6.03 -0.82 2.55
CA LEU A 138 -4.60 -0.64 2.31
C LEU A 138 -4.33 0.67 1.56
N GLY A 139 -5.09 0.95 0.50
CA GLY A 139 -5.00 2.19 -0.28
C GLY A 139 -5.28 3.43 0.57
N ALA A 140 -6.32 3.40 1.41
CA ALA A 140 -6.62 4.49 2.34
C ALA A 140 -5.46 4.74 3.31
N LEU A 141 -4.91 3.68 3.90
CA LEU A 141 -3.78 3.79 4.83
C LEU A 141 -2.52 4.32 4.14
N VAL A 142 -2.22 3.87 2.92
CA VAL A 142 -1.09 4.38 2.12
C VAL A 142 -1.25 5.87 1.82
N LEU A 143 -2.46 6.31 1.44
CA LEU A 143 -2.76 7.72 1.19
C LEU A 143 -2.66 8.57 2.45
N ILE A 144 -3.25 8.10 3.56
CA ILE A 144 -3.15 8.78 4.86
C ILE A 144 -1.70 8.89 5.28
N GLN A 145 -0.91 7.82 5.13
CA GLN A 145 0.50 7.81 5.46
C GLN A 145 1.30 8.81 4.60
N ALA A 146 1.03 8.85 3.29
CA ALA A 146 1.67 9.79 2.38
C ALA A 146 1.39 11.24 2.78
N VAL A 147 0.13 11.57 3.06
CA VAL A 147 -0.29 12.90 3.51
C VAL A 147 0.31 13.23 4.87
N PHE A 148 0.27 12.28 5.82
CA PHE A 148 0.79 12.48 7.17
C PHE A 148 2.29 12.79 7.18
N PHE A 149 3.10 12.04 6.42
CA PHE A 149 4.54 12.32 6.32
C PHE A 149 4.84 13.58 5.51
N GLN A 150 3.95 13.99 4.60
CA GLN A 150 4.09 15.26 3.89
C GLN A 150 3.81 16.46 4.82
N LEU A 151 2.83 16.36 5.72
CA LEU A 151 2.53 17.41 6.70
C LEU A 151 3.53 17.46 7.87
N PHE A 152 4.06 16.30 8.27
CA PHE A 152 4.95 16.16 9.43
C PHE A 152 6.27 15.45 9.04
N PRO A 153 7.14 16.11 8.25
CA PRO A 153 8.40 15.51 7.79
C PRO A 153 9.37 15.18 8.94
N GLU A 154 9.29 15.92 10.05
CA GLU A 154 10.12 15.78 11.27
C GLU A 154 9.38 15.06 12.41
N GLY A 155 8.15 14.59 12.16
CA GLY A 155 7.24 14.00 13.17
C GLY A 155 6.32 15.03 13.85
N PRO A 156 5.17 14.61 14.41
CA PRO A 156 4.24 15.51 15.08
C PRO A 156 4.78 16.03 16.42
N LEU A 157 5.67 15.27 17.06
CA LEU A 157 6.23 15.60 18.39
C LEU A 157 7.26 16.74 18.33
N SER A 158 8.03 16.86 17.26
CA SER A 158 8.98 17.97 17.07
C SER A 158 8.28 19.32 16.93
N ARG A 159 7.07 19.35 16.32
CA ARG A 159 6.23 20.55 16.32
C ARG A 159 5.70 20.91 17.71
N LEU A 160 5.31 19.92 18.51
CA LEU A 160 4.84 20.16 19.88
C LEU A 160 5.97 20.67 20.78
N GLU A 161 7.19 20.18 20.59
CA GLU A 161 8.38 20.66 21.29
C GLU A 161 8.71 22.12 20.90
N SER A 162 8.57 22.48 19.62
CA SER A 162 8.72 23.86 19.16
C SER A 162 7.65 24.83 19.71
N LEU A 163 6.44 24.32 19.98
CA LEU A 163 5.33 25.09 20.56
C LEU A 163 5.42 25.22 22.08
N SER A 164 6.08 24.28 22.74
CA SER A 164 6.32 24.32 24.19
C SER A 164 7.55 25.14 24.59
N ALA A 165 8.41 25.46 23.63
CA ALA A 165 9.67 26.19 23.86
C ALA A 165 9.59 27.70 23.52
N GLY A 166 8.41 28.22 23.14
CA GLY A 166 8.14 29.64 22.89
C GLY A 166 7.15 30.19 23.89
#